data_AF-A0A0C4EH04-F1
#
_entry.id   AF-A0A0C4EH04-F1
#
_cell.length_a   1.000
_cell.length_b   1.000
_cell.length_c   1.000
_cell.angle_alpha   90.00
_cell.angle_beta   90.00
_cell.angle_gamma   90.00
#
_symmetry.space_group_name_H-M   'P 1'
#
loop_
_entity.id
_entity.type
_entity.pdbx_description
1 polymer ?
#
loop_
_entity_poly.entity_id
_entity_poly.type
_entity_poly.pdbx_seq_one_letter_code
_entity_poly.pdbx_strand_id
1 'polypeptide(L)'
;MPSNQLMFIPDSIGCVSYSNNWTTGTFPQEPVPFDCSCSPEEVSPRLVDLIDLQQRTTQGKSIPFCNCTSDVIRLLHYGFVASSAKRPRTAFSIPLLQFHYKLWQSTTVSTSGFTKALSAFLDSRHKKPLLARGSTKSRNFRLPFTYSSDLYCRILILKEQLLQEGLQTTNKQKWASKCPRCFGPRENKVKVDPDEPDFIIAMDGNYQQRHYAHASKDSPSNAQYPPTFLPPSEVNTSEALCESTDANVSGIEDPCALAHKAADDARNATTWQKCDDSGLFAGSCRHDIPLLYTNVYKSGEKIGVLYDIGCQLETHIQK
;
A
#
# COMPACT_ATOMS: atom_id res chain seq x y z
N MET A 1 8.42 7.60 17.20
CA MET A 1 7.52 6.59 16.59
C MET A 1 8.16 5.58 15.61
N PRO A 2 9.50 5.47 15.39
CA PRO A 2 10.03 4.38 14.54
C PRO A 2 10.15 3.02 15.25
N SER A 3 10.15 2.98 16.60
CA SER A 3 10.51 1.79 17.37
C SER A 3 9.49 0.64 17.36
N ASN A 4 8.21 0.91 17.02
CA ASN A 4 7.16 -0.12 17.08
C ASN A 4 7.00 -0.92 15.77
N GLN A 5 7.62 -0.51 14.66
CA GLN A 5 7.48 -1.23 13.38
C GLN A 5 8.43 -2.44 13.30
N LEU A 6 9.60 -2.36 13.94
CA LEU A 6 10.60 -3.42 13.94
C LEU A 6 10.22 -4.62 14.83
N MET A 7 9.41 -4.43 15.88
CA MET A 7 8.89 -5.54 16.69
C MET A 7 7.76 -6.32 16.00
N PHE A 8 7.08 -5.73 15.01
CA PHE A 8 5.90 -6.35 14.40
C PHE A 8 6.23 -7.51 13.47
N ILE A 9 7.38 -7.46 12.80
CA ILE A 9 7.75 -8.45 11.79
C ILE A 9 8.17 -9.79 12.42
N PRO A 10 9.07 -9.84 13.43
CA PRO A 10 9.45 -11.10 14.07
C PRO A 10 8.25 -11.84 14.70
N ASP A 11 7.40 -11.11 15.43
CA ASP A 11 6.20 -11.69 16.05
C ASP A 11 5.21 -12.20 14.99
N SER A 12 5.06 -11.47 13.87
CA SER A 12 4.24 -11.94 12.76
C SER A 12 4.75 -13.23 12.14
N ILE A 13 6.07 -13.38 11.96
CA ILE A 13 6.70 -14.59 11.39
C ILE A 13 6.52 -15.77 12.34
N GLY A 14 6.75 -15.58 13.63
CA GLY A 14 6.53 -16.60 14.65
C GLY A 14 5.08 -17.08 14.68
N CYS A 15 4.12 -16.15 14.66
CA CYS A 15 2.70 -16.49 14.63
C CYS A 15 2.30 -17.18 13.32
N VAL A 16 2.82 -16.76 12.16
CA VAL A 16 2.61 -17.46 10.86
C VAL A 16 3.06 -18.91 11.00
N SER A 17 4.28 -19.14 11.49
CA SER A 17 4.85 -20.49 11.56
C SER A 17 4.05 -21.40 12.49
N TYR A 18 3.71 -20.91 13.69
CA TYR A 18 2.95 -21.71 14.66
C TYR A 18 1.53 -22.04 14.19
N SER A 19 0.85 -21.07 13.57
CA SER A 19 -0.55 -21.21 13.13
C SER A 19 -0.70 -21.87 11.76
N ASN A 20 0.39 -22.35 11.14
CA ASN A 20 0.42 -22.77 9.74
C ASN A 20 -0.23 -21.72 8.82
N ASN A 21 0.21 -20.46 8.94
CA ASN A 21 -0.33 -19.31 8.23
C ASN A 21 -1.83 -19.06 8.51
N TRP A 22 -2.26 -19.28 9.76
CA TRP A 22 -3.66 -19.17 10.19
C TRP A 22 -4.64 -19.97 9.32
N THR A 23 -4.18 -21.10 8.75
CA THR A 23 -5.01 -21.98 7.91
C THR A 23 -5.84 -22.98 8.72
N THR A 24 -5.60 -23.10 10.02
CA THR A 24 -6.45 -23.87 10.93
C THR A 24 -7.80 -23.17 11.05
N GLY A 25 -8.78 -23.62 10.26
CA GLY A 25 -10.08 -22.96 9.99
C GLY A 25 -11.05 -22.81 11.17
N THR A 26 -10.57 -22.76 12.40
CA THR A 26 -11.37 -22.43 13.58
C THR A 26 -11.21 -20.95 13.92
N PHE A 27 -12.31 -20.28 14.29
CA PHE A 27 -12.23 -18.95 14.91
C PHE A 27 -11.19 -19.00 16.03
N PRO A 28 -10.18 -18.12 16.06
CA PRO A 28 -9.13 -18.24 17.06
C PRO A 28 -9.72 -18.09 18.47
N GLN A 29 -9.84 -19.22 19.17
CA GLN A 29 -10.30 -19.24 20.54
C GLN A 29 -9.17 -18.91 21.51
N GLU A 30 -7.99 -19.43 21.20
CA GLU A 30 -6.78 -19.27 21.99
C GLU A 30 -5.69 -18.54 21.18
N PRO A 31 -4.85 -17.75 21.84
CA PRO A 31 -3.73 -17.11 21.17
C PRO A 31 -2.61 -18.12 20.86
N VAL A 32 -1.79 -17.82 19.87
CA VAL A 32 -0.44 -18.39 19.78
C VAL A 32 0.28 -18.16 21.11
N PRO A 33 0.94 -19.18 21.70
CA PRO A 33 1.63 -19.05 22.99
C PRO A 33 2.52 -17.81 23.04
N PHE A 34 2.46 -17.10 24.17
CA PHE A 34 3.22 -15.89 24.43
C PHE A 34 3.60 -15.87 25.91
N ASP A 35 4.87 -15.59 26.19
CA ASP A 35 5.39 -15.50 27.55
C ASP A 35 5.06 -14.14 28.16
N CYS A 36 4.20 -14.14 29.18
CA CYS A 36 3.81 -12.94 29.90
C CYS A 36 4.36 -12.97 31.32
N SER A 37 5.28 -12.06 31.63
CA SER A 37 5.85 -11.90 32.98
C SER A 37 5.03 -10.97 33.89
N CYS A 38 3.96 -10.38 33.36
CA CYS A 38 3.09 -9.46 34.09
C CYS A 38 2.25 -10.23 35.13
N SER A 39 2.06 -9.66 36.32
CA SER A 39 1.20 -10.22 37.37
C SER A 39 -0.28 -10.16 36.96
N PRO A 40 -1.18 -10.98 37.56
CA PRO A 40 -2.61 -10.97 37.20
C PRO A 40 -3.29 -9.60 37.33
N GLU A 41 -2.83 -8.75 38.25
CA GLU A 41 -3.37 -7.40 38.48
C GLU A 41 -3.00 -6.41 37.37
N GLU A 42 -1.89 -6.66 36.67
CA GLU A 42 -1.41 -5.84 35.55
C GLU A 42 -2.07 -6.21 34.21
N VAL A 43 -2.87 -7.28 34.20
CA VAL A 43 -3.63 -7.74 33.04
C VAL A 43 -5.02 -7.13 33.06
N SER A 44 -5.30 -6.26 32.09
CA SER A 44 -6.61 -5.63 31.89
C SER A 44 -7.39 -6.32 30.76
N PRO A 45 -8.43 -7.10 31.07
CA PRO A 45 -9.32 -7.65 30.04
C PRO A 45 -10.14 -6.54 29.39
N ARG A 46 -10.24 -6.54 28.06
CA ARG A 46 -11.09 -5.61 27.32
C ARG A 46 -11.83 -6.31 26.19
N LEU A 47 -13.07 -5.87 25.97
CA LEU A 47 -13.90 -6.37 24.88
C LEU A 47 -13.47 -5.76 23.54
N VAL A 48 -13.24 -6.63 22.55
CA VAL A 48 -12.88 -6.27 21.17
C VAL A 48 -13.86 -6.95 20.21
N ASP A 49 -14.39 -6.18 19.27
CA ASP A 49 -15.18 -6.73 18.17
C ASP A 49 -14.23 -7.44 17.19
N LEU A 50 -14.35 -8.76 17.10
CA LEU A 50 -13.56 -9.59 16.19
C LEU A 50 -14.43 -10.03 15.02
N ILE A 51 -13.97 -9.73 13.80
CA ILE A 51 -14.69 -9.97 12.55
C ILE A 51 -13.88 -10.94 11.70
N ASP A 52 -14.54 -11.97 11.19
CA ASP A 52 -13.97 -13.02 10.35
C ASP A 52 -14.88 -13.28 9.13
N LEU A 53 -14.45 -14.15 8.22
CA LEU A 53 -15.20 -14.51 7.00
C LEU A 53 -16.59 -15.10 7.30
N GLN A 54 -16.65 -16.01 8.26
CA GLN A 54 -17.87 -16.80 8.52
C GLN A 54 -18.65 -16.33 9.76
N GLN A 55 -18.00 -15.57 10.65
CA GLN A 55 -18.53 -15.23 11.97
C GLN A 55 -18.00 -13.90 12.47
N ARG A 56 -18.63 -13.39 13.53
CA ARG A 56 -18.16 -12.21 14.28
C ARG A 56 -18.58 -12.32 15.74
N THR A 57 -17.88 -11.61 16.61
CA THR A 57 -18.35 -11.42 17.99
C THR A 57 -19.53 -10.45 18.01
N THR A 58 -20.58 -10.76 18.77
CA THR A 58 -21.77 -9.89 18.90
C THR A 58 -21.73 -8.98 20.13
N GLN A 59 -20.93 -9.32 21.15
CA GLN A 59 -20.76 -8.55 22.39
C GLN A 59 -19.27 -8.28 22.69
N GLY A 60 -18.42 -8.40 21.66
CA GLY A 60 -16.97 -8.42 21.78
C GLY A 60 -16.44 -9.71 22.42
N LYS A 61 -15.18 -10.03 22.13
CA LYS A 61 -14.41 -11.05 22.86
C LYS A 61 -13.56 -10.37 23.93
N SER A 62 -13.56 -10.94 25.14
CA SER A 62 -12.66 -10.48 26.20
C SER A 62 -11.23 -10.90 25.88
N ILE A 63 -10.37 -9.91 25.63
CA ILE A 63 -8.95 -10.12 25.34
C ILE A 63 -8.12 -9.58 26.51
N PRO A 64 -7.20 -10.37 27.09
CA PRO A 64 -6.31 -9.91 28.13
C PRO A 64 -5.19 -9.04 27.55
N PHE A 65 -5.14 -7.77 27.95
CA PHE A 65 -4.08 -6.84 27.56
C PHE A 65 -3.19 -6.53 28.76
N CYS A 66 -1.90 -6.35 28.53
CA CYS A 66 -0.91 -6.07 29.56
C CYS A 66 0.19 -5.19 28.98
N ASN A 67 1.08 -4.67 29.83
CA ASN A 67 2.21 -3.84 29.37
C ASN A 67 3.35 -4.63 28.72
N CYS A 68 3.38 -5.96 28.88
CA CYS A 68 4.40 -6.84 28.31
C CYS A 68 4.42 -6.86 26.76
N THR A 69 3.33 -6.51 26.09
CA THR A 69 3.26 -6.41 24.62
C THR A 69 2.23 -5.38 24.20
N SER A 70 2.36 -4.80 23.01
CA SER A 70 1.36 -3.84 22.52
C SER A 70 0.02 -4.52 22.23
N ASP A 71 -1.07 -3.77 22.34
CA ASP A 71 -2.42 -4.28 22.04
C ASP A 71 -2.54 -4.88 20.62
N VAL A 72 -1.84 -4.29 19.66
CA VAL A 72 -1.89 -4.72 18.26
C VAL A 72 -1.19 -6.06 18.09
N ILE A 73 -0.02 -6.24 18.72
CA ILE A 73 0.70 -7.53 18.73
C ILE A 73 -0.12 -8.57 19.48
N ARG A 74 -0.73 -8.22 20.62
CA ARG A 74 -1.62 -9.12 21.35
C ARG A 74 -2.72 -9.67 20.44
N LEU A 75 -3.38 -8.81 19.67
CA LEU A 75 -4.43 -9.24 18.71
C LEU A 75 -3.86 -10.09 17.57
N LEU A 76 -2.62 -9.84 17.14
CA LEU A 76 -1.94 -10.65 16.13
C LEU A 76 -1.72 -12.10 16.60
N HIS A 77 -1.37 -12.31 17.87
CA HIS A 77 -1.30 -13.64 18.48
C HIS A 77 -2.65 -14.35 18.48
N TYR A 78 -3.76 -13.60 18.56
CA TYR A 78 -5.10 -14.16 18.36
C TYR A 78 -5.46 -14.33 16.87
N GLY A 79 -4.58 -14.03 15.92
CA GLY A 79 -4.87 -14.14 14.48
C GLY A 79 -5.71 -13.00 13.90
N PHE A 80 -5.67 -11.82 14.53
CA PHE A 80 -6.39 -10.64 14.07
C PHE A 80 -5.47 -9.43 13.88
N VAL A 81 -5.74 -8.62 12.86
CA VAL A 81 -5.11 -7.31 12.67
C VAL A 81 -6.03 -6.25 13.24
N ALA A 82 -5.49 -5.42 14.15
CA ALA A 82 -6.24 -4.37 14.81
C ALA A 82 -6.51 -3.19 13.87
N SER A 83 -7.70 -2.57 14.00
CA SER A 83 -8.06 -1.39 13.19
C SER A 83 -7.55 -0.06 13.75
N SER A 84 -6.79 -0.06 14.84
CA SER A 84 -6.21 1.15 15.44
C SER A 84 -5.03 0.80 16.34
N ALA A 85 -4.00 1.65 16.37
CA ALA A 85 -2.78 1.39 17.13
C ALA A 85 -2.93 1.48 18.66
N LYS A 86 -3.83 2.33 19.16
CA LYS A 86 -4.04 2.54 20.60
C LYS A 86 -5.43 2.07 21.01
N ARG A 87 -5.50 1.18 22.00
CA ARG A 87 -6.76 0.65 22.57
C ARG A 87 -7.75 0.17 21.50
N PRO A 88 -7.38 -0.80 20.66
CA PRO A 88 -8.23 -1.29 19.59
C PRO A 88 -9.54 -1.85 20.12
N ARG A 89 -10.60 -1.52 19.37
CA ARG A 89 -11.98 -1.97 19.64
C ARG A 89 -12.51 -2.89 18.58
N THR A 90 -11.84 -2.96 17.44
CA THR A 90 -12.21 -3.77 16.28
C THR A 90 -10.95 -4.37 15.70
N ALA A 91 -11.03 -5.64 15.32
CA ALA A 91 -9.95 -6.34 14.64
C ALA A 91 -10.54 -7.32 13.62
N PHE A 92 -9.84 -7.51 12.51
CA PHE A 92 -10.25 -8.41 11.43
C PHE A 92 -9.31 -9.60 11.35
N SER A 93 -9.85 -10.79 11.12
CA SER A 93 -9.04 -12.00 11.05
C SER A 93 -8.04 -11.90 9.89
N ILE A 94 -6.86 -12.45 10.09
CA ILE A 94 -5.83 -12.50 9.04
C ILE A 94 -6.34 -13.26 7.80
N PRO A 95 -7.05 -14.40 7.91
CA PRO A 95 -7.66 -15.07 6.75
C PRO A 95 -8.64 -14.19 5.97
N LEU A 96 -9.44 -13.35 6.65
CA LEU A 96 -10.33 -12.40 5.97
C LEU A 96 -9.55 -11.35 5.17
N LEU A 97 -8.45 -10.83 5.73
CA LEU A 97 -7.59 -9.85 5.05
C LEU A 97 -6.83 -10.48 3.88
N GLN A 98 -6.34 -11.72 4.05
CA GLN A 98 -5.75 -12.52 2.98
C GLN A 98 -6.73 -12.72 1.82
N PHE A 99 -7.96 -13.14 2.12
CA PHE A 99 -9.01 -13.33 1.13
C PHE A 99 -9.33 -12.03 0.38
N HIS A 100 -9.56 -10.93 1.12
CA HIS A 100 -9.79 -9.62 0.51
C HIS A 100 -8.64 -9.19 -0.38
N TYR A 101 -7.39 -9.33 0.07
CA TYR A 101 -6.22 -8.96 -0.71
C TYR A 101 -6.15 -9.74 -2.03
N LYS A 102 -6.40 -11.05 -2.01
CA LYS A 102 -6.44 -11.88 -3.23
C LYS A 102 -7.62 -11.56 -4.15
N LEU A 103 -8.78 -11.28 -3.57
CA LEU A 103 -9.96 -10.85 -4.33
C LEU A 103 -9.70 -9.51 -5.01
N TRP A 104 -9.15 -8.53 -4.29
CA TRP A 104 -8.78 -7.23 -4.82
C TRP A 104 -7.73 -7.33 -5.94
N GLN A 105 -6.69 -8.16 -5.77
CA GLN A 105 -5.70 -8.40 -6.83
C GLN A 105 -6.32 -8.98 -8.11
N SER A 106 -7.37 -9.80 -7.98
CA SER A 106 -7.95 -10.54 -9.10
C SER A 106 -9.08 -9.77 -9.78
N THR A 107 -9.82 -8.93 -9.05
CA THR A 107 -11.07 -8.34 -9.53
C THR A 107 -11.20 -6.84 -9.29
N THR A 108 -10.16 -6.19 -8.73
CA THR A 108 -10.17 -4.77 -8.34
C THR A 108 -11.36 -4.37 -7.47
N VAL A 109 -11.82 -5.29 -6.60
CA VAL A 109 -13.00 -5.04 -5.75
C VAL A 109 -12.80 -3.79 -4.87
N SER A 110 -13.81 -2.93 -4.83
CA SER A 110 -13.77 -1.77 -3.92
C SER A 110 -13.90 -2.22 -2.46
N THR A 111 -13.11 -1.59 -1.58
CA THR A 111 -13.18 -1.85 -0.13
C THR A 111 -14.58 -1.54 0.43
N SER A 112 -15.25 -0.52 -0.09
CA SER A 112 -16.64 -0.19 0.28
C SER A 112 -17.63 -1.27 -0.14
N GLY A 113 -17.52 -1.78 -1.38
CA GLY A 113 -18.34 -2.89 -1.87
C GLY A 113 -18.12 -4.16 -1.05
N PHE A 114 -16.86 -4.52 -0.81
CA PHE A 114 -16.49 -5.69 -0.01
C PHE A 114 -17.03 -5.61 1.42
N THR A 115 -16.80 -4.50 2.13
CA THR A 115 -17.25 -4.34 3.52
C THR A 115 -18.77 -4.29 3.65
N LYS A 116 -19.47 -3.72 2.66
CA LYS A 116 -20.94 -3.76 2.60
C LYS A 116 -21.45 -5.18 2.44
N ALA A 117 -20.88 -5.95 1.50
CA ALA A 117 -21.23 -7.35 1.28
C ALA A 117 -20.94 -8.21 2.52
N LEU A 118 -19.76 -8.06 3.12
CA LEU A 118 -19.36 -8.76 4.35
C LEU A 118 -20.32 -8.45 5.51
N SER A 119 -20.67 -7.17 5.73
CA SER A 119 -21.62 -6.78 6.78
C SER A 119 -22.96 -7.46 6.57
N ALA A 120 -23.54 -7.36 5.37
CA ALA A 120 -24.83 -7.96 5.04
C ALA A 120 -24.82 -9.49 5.19
N PHE A 121 -23.75 -10.15 4.74
CA PHE A 121 -23.55 -11.59 4.87
C PHE A 121 -23.46 -12.03 6.34
N LEU A 122 -22.70 -11.31 7.17
CA LEU A 122 -22.61 -11.63 8.59
C LEU A 122 -23.89 -11.28 9.33
N ASP A 123 -24.58 -10.21 8.96
CA ASP A 123 -25.86 -9.80 9.57
C ASP A 123 -26.95 -10.86 9.39
N SER A 124 -27.02 -11.51 8.23
CA SER A 124 -28.00 -12.57 7.98
C SER A 124 -27.75 -13.85 8.80
N ARG A 125 -26.53 -14.03 9.33
CA ARG A 125 -26.11 -15.22 10.07
C ARG A 125 -26.14 -15.04 11.59
N HIS A 126 -26.41 -13.83 12.10
CA HIS A 126 -26.40 -13.55 13.53
C HIS A 126 -27.72 -12.98 14.00
N LYS A 127 -28.28 -13.55 15.08
CA LYS A 127 -29.56 -13.09 15.66
C LYS A 127 -29.50 -11.67 16.20
N LYS A 128 -28.31 -11.21 16.64
CA LYS A 128 -28.11 -9.86 17.20
C LYS A 128 -27.32 -9.00 16.21
N PRO A 129 -27.77 -7.76 15.94
CA PRO A 129 -27.01 -6.82 15.11
C PRO A 129 -25.74 -6.39 15.85
N LEU A 130 -24.66 -6.15 15.10
CA LEU A 130 -23.48 -5.49 15.64
C LEU A 130 -23.66 -3.98 15.52
N LEU A 131 -23.80 -3.30 16.66
CA LEU A 131 -24.08 -1.87 16.71
C LEU A 131 -22.81 -1.05 16.87
N ALA A 132 -22.83 0.19 16.38
CA ALA A 132 -21.84 1.17 16.74
C ALA A 132 -21.93 1.50 18.24
N ARG A 133 -20.78 1.64 18.91
CA ARG A 133 -20.74 1.82 20.36
C ARG A 133 -21.46 3.11 20.77
N GLY A 134 -22.41 3.00 21.69
CA GLY A 134 -23.23 4.13 22.13
C GLY A 134 -24.24 4.60 21.08
N SER A 135 -24.55 3.77 20.08
CA SER A 135 -25.48 4.09 19.00
C SER A 135 -26.41 2.92 18.73
N THR A 136 -27.58 3.22 18.17
CA THR A 136 -28.53 2.24 17.63
C THR A 136 -28.26 1.89 16.17
N LYS A 137 -27.28 2.55 15.54
CA LYS A 137 -26.91 2.32 14.14
C LYS A 137 -26.01 1.09 14.01
N SER A 138 -26.18 0.35 12.90
CA SER A 138 -25.29 -0.75 12.54
C SER A 138 -23.84 -0.29 12.44
N ARG A 139 -22.93 -1.19 12.82
CA ARG A 139 -21.49 -0.94 12.75
C ARG A 139 -21.07 -0.79 11.29
N ASN A 140 -20.39 0.32 10.97
CA ASN A 140 -19.79 0.51 9.65
C ASN A 140 -18.37 -0.06 9.64
N PHE A 141 -18.13 -1.07 8.80
CA PHE A 141 -16.82 -1.71 8.67
C PHE A 141 -15.86 -0.98 7.74
N ARG A 142 -16.32 -0.04 6.89
CA ARG A 142 -15.49 0.58 5.84
C ARG A 142 -14.18 1.12 6.38
N LEU A 143 -14.25 2.06 7.33
CA LEU A 143 -13.06 2.73 7.85
C LEU A 143 -12.16 1.80 8.68
N PRO A 144 -12.67 1.03 9.66
CA PRO A 144 -11.84 0.07 10.40
C PRO A 144 -11.16 -0.97 9.50
N PHE A 145 -11.88 -1.46 8.49
CA PHE A 145 -11.36 -2.44 7.55
C PHE A 145 -10.29 -1.84 6.65
N THR A 146 -10.47 -0.60 6.15
CA THR A 146 -9.43 0.12 5.40
C THR A 146 -8.13 0.19 6.19
N TYR A 147 -8.16 0.58 7.47
CA TYR A 147 -6.95 0.63 8.30
C TYR A 147 -6.28 -0.74 8.49
N SER A 148 -7.09 -1.79 8.67
CA SER A 148 -6.56 -3.14 8.89
C SER A 148 -6.00 -3.74 7.60
N SER A 149 -6.64 -3.47 6.46
CA SER A 149 -6.20 -3.88 5.12
C SER A 149 -4.93 -3.14 4.72
N ASP A 150 -4.82 -1.84 5.01
CA ASP A 150 -3.61 -1.04 4.76
C ASP A 150 -2.43 -1.58 5.57
N LEU A 151 -2.63 -1.81 6.87
CA LEU A 151 -1.61 -2.41 7.73
C LEU A 151 -1.18 -3.80 7.23
N TYR A 152 -2.12 -4.63 6.78
CA TYR A 152 -1.82 -5.92 6.19
C TYR A 152 -0.99 -5.80 4.89
N CYS A 153 -1.37 -4.89 3.98
CA CYS A 153 -0.57 -4.60 2.78
C CYS A 153 0.85 -4.15 3.14
N ARG A 154 1.01 -3.32 4.17
CA ARG A 154 2.31 -2.86 4.64
C ARG A 154 3.16 -4.01 5.20
N ILE A 155 2.56 -4.95 5.93
CA ILE A 155 3.25 -6.16 6.39
C ILE A 155 3.77 -6.97 5.20
N LEU A 156 2.99 -7.11 4.13
CA LEU A 156 3.43 -7.81 2.91
C LEU A 156 4.62 -7.11 2.24
N ILE A 157 4.58 -5.78 2.14
CA ILE A 157 5.68 -4.99 1.57
C ILE A 157 6.95 -5.16 2.39
N LEU A 158 6.84 -5.00 3.72
CA LEU A 158 7.99 -5.15 4.62
C LEU A 158 8.57 -6.56 4.60
N LYS A 159 7.71 -7.59 4.49
CA LYS A 159 8.15 -8.98 4.34
C LYS A 159 8.96 -9.17 3.06
N GLU A 160 8.50 -8.62 1.93
CA GLU A 160 9.21 -8.70 0.66
C GLU A 160 10.55 -7.95 0.72
N GLN A 161 10.58 -6.76 1.34
CA GLN A 161 11.82 -6.00 1.54
C GLN A 161 12.83 -6.79 2.37
N LEU A 162 12.40 -7.35 3.51
CA LEU A 162 13.25 -8.16 4.37
C LEU A 162 13.78 -9.41 3.65
N LEU A 163 12.95 -10.05 2.82
CA LEU A 163 13.39 -11.17 1.98
C LEU A 163 14.46 -10.73 0.97
N GLN A 164 14.26 -9.61 0.29
CA GLN A 164 15.23 -9.10 -0.68
C GLN A 164 16.55 -8.66 -0.03
N GLU A 165 16.49 -8.06 1.15
CA GLU A 165 17.67 -7.70 1.94
C GLU A 165 18.43 -8.97 2.38
N GLY A 166 17.72 -9.95 2.93
CA GLY A 166 18.32 -11.22 3.37
C GLY A 166 18.95 -12.03 2.23
N LEU A 167 18.36 -11.98 1.04
CA LEU A 167 18.89 -12.60 -0.18
C LEU A 167 19.96 -11.75 -0.89
N GLN A 168 20.25 -10.54 -0.40
CA GLN A 168 21.17 -9.59 -1.04
C GLN A 168 20.82 -9.32 -2.52
N THR A 169 19.51 -9.23 -2.81
CA THR A 169 19.00 -9.09 -4.17
C THR A 169 19.49 -7.79 -4.80
N THR A 170 20.20 -7.92 -5.92
CA THR A 170 20.69 -6.78 -6.72
C THR A 170 19.54 -6.00 -7.37
N ASN A 171 19.74 -4.72 -7.70
CA ASN A 171 18.72 -3.90 -8.37
C ASN A 171 18.22 -4.54 -9.67
N LYS A 172 19.12 -5.15 -10.45
CA LYS A 172 18.76 -5.90 -11.67
C LYS A 172 17.78 -7.04 -11.39
N GLN A 173 18.00 -7.81 -10.32
CA GLN A 173 17.09 -8.88 -9.93
C GLN A 173 15.73 -8.34 -9.43
N LYS A 174 15.71 -7.19 -8.74
CA LYS A 174 14.47 -6.53 -8.32
C LYS A 174 13.62 -6.06 -9.51
N TRP A 175 14.26 -5.53 -10.56
CA TRP A 175 13.56 -5.16 -11.79
C TRP A 175 13.13 -6.39 -12.59
N ALA A 176 13.98 -7.42 -12.65
CA ALA A 176 13.64 -8.69 -13.28
C ALA A 176 12.45 -9.38 -12.60
N SER A 177 12.28 -9.26 -11.28
CA SER A 177 11.10 -9.82 -10.59
C SER A 177 9.82 -9.07 -10.91
N LYS A 178 9.88 -7.76 -11.20
CA LYS A 178 8.73 -6.97 -11.70
C LYS A 178 8.37 -7.36 -13.14
N CYS A 179 9.33 -7.30 -14.05
CA CYS A 179 9.12 -7.68 -15.45
C CYS A 179 10.33 -8.48 -15.99
N PRO A 180 10.28 -9.82 -15.94
CA PRO A 180 11.37 -10.66 -16.41
C PRO A 180 11.67 -10.46 -17.90
N ARG A 181 10.66 -10.06 -18.68
CA ARG A 181 10.78 -9.89 -20.14
C ARG A 181 11.53 -8.63 -20.52
N CYS A 182 11.39 -7.55 -19.73
CA CYS A 182 12.12 -6.30 -19.94
C CYS A 182 13.51 -6.34 -19.28
N PHE A 183 13.57 -6.80 -18.03
CA PHE A 183 14.73 -6.59 -17.15
C PHE A 183 15.45 -7.88 -16.74
N GLY A 184 14.96 -9.05 -17.18
CA GLY A 184 15.63 -10.33 -16.95
C GLY A 184 16.89 -10.51 -17.80
N PRO A 185 17.66 -11.57 -17.52
CA PRO A 185 18.83 -11.94 -18.32
C PRO A 185 18.48 -12.12 -19.81
N ARG A 186 19.38 -11.68 -20.69
CA ARG A 186 19.24 -11.78 -22.16
C ARG A 186 20.12 -12.87 -22.75
N GLU A 187 20.26 -13.96 -22.02
CA GLU A 187 21.04 -15.11 -22.50
C GLU A 187 20.48 -15.56 -23.85
N ASN A 188 21.36 -15.60 -24.86
CA ASN A 188 21.03 -16.01 -26.23
C ASN A 188 20.00 -15.14 -26.97
N LYS A 189 19.70 -13.93 -26.49
CA LYS A 189 18.87 -12.96 -27.23
C LYS A 189 19.74 -12.01 -28.03
N VAL A 190 19.73 -12.18 -29.34
CA VAL A 190 20.24 -11.18 -30.29
C VAL A 190 19.08 -10.22 -30.59
N LYS A 191 19.31 -8.91 -30.46
CA LYS A 191 18.32 -7.93 -30.92
C LYS A 191 18.10 -8.14 -32.42
N VAL A 192 16.84 -8.08 -32.86
CA VAL A 192 16.54 -8.22 -34.30
C VAL A 192 17.16 -7.06 -35.08
N ASP A 193 17.11 -5.87 -34.47
CA ASP A 193 17.74 -4.65 -34.94
C ASP A 193 18.77 -4.20 -33.89
N PRO A 194 20.05 -3.99 -34.24
CA PRO A 194 21.04 -3.40 -33.33
C PRO A 194 20.57 -2.08 -32.67
N ASP A 195 19.74 -1.31 -33.39
CA ASP A 195 19.23 -0.02 -32.97
C ASP A 195 17.95 -0.13 -32.12
N GLU A 196 17.40 -1.34 -31.89
CA GLU A 196 16.24 -1.51 -31.01
C GLU A 196 16.60 -1.07 -29.58
N PRO A 197 15.77 -0.24 -28.92
CA PRO A 197 16.05 0.19 -27.56
C PRO A 197 16.10 -0.99 -26.58
N ASP A 198 16.98 -0.91 -25.59
CA ASP A 198 17.04 -1.93 -24.54
C ASP A 198 15.76 -1.94 -23.70
N PHE A 199 15.08 -0.82 -23.52
CA PHE A 199 13.83 -0.76 -22.78
C PHE A 199 12.96 0.33 -23.37
N ILE A 200 11.65 0.09 -23.32
CA ILE A 200 10.63 1.05 -23.71
C ILE A 200 9.75 1.25 -22.48
N ILE A 201 9.61 2.51 -22.08
CA ILE A 201 8.87 2.91 -20.90
C ILE A 201 7.85 3.94 -21.35
N ALA A 202 6.57 3.61 -21.17
CA ALA A 202 5.46 4.52 -21.36
C ALA A 202 5.22 5.27 -20.05
N MET A 203 4.93 6.55 -20.14
CA MET A 203 4.72 7.41 -18.98
C MET A 203 3.48 8.26 -19.20
N ASP A 204 2.65 8.41 -18.18
CA ASP A 204 1.38 9.14 -18.28
C ASP A 204 0.95 9.75 -16.93
N GLY A 205 0.22 10.86 -17.00
CA GLY A 205 -0.31 11.61 -15.87
C GLY A 205 -1.84 11.47 -15.73
N ASN A 206 -2.31 11.11 -14.54
CA ASN A 206 -3.73 11.09 -14.20
C ASN A 206 -4.11 12.21 -13.22
N TYR A 207 -4.84 13.20 -13.72
CA TYR A 207 -5.30 14.38 -12.96
C TYR A 207 -6.67 14.22 -12.28
N GLN A 208 -7.30 13.05 -12.41
CA GLN A 208 -8.53 12.73 -11.70
C GLN A 208 -8.24 12.25 -10.28
N GLN A 209 -7.05 11.67 -10.06
CA GLN A 209 -6.55 11.24 -8.76
C GLN A 209 -5.82 12.38 -8.06
N ARG A 210 -6.59 13.21 -7.34
CA ARG A 210 -6.09 14.39 -6.62
C ARG A 210 -6.37 14.29 -5.13
N HIS A 211 -5.48 14.86 -4.33
CA HIS A 211 -5.71 15.05 -2.91
C HIS A 211 -6.03 16.52 -2.63
N TYR A 212 -7.13 16.75 -1.91
CA TYR A 212 -7.49 18.07 -1.44
C TYR A 212 -6.85 18.29 -0.07
N ALA A 213 -6.12 19.39 0.10
CA ALA A 213 -5.40 19.71 1.33
C ALA A 213 -6.30 19.84 2.59
N HIS A 214 -7.62 19.97 2.40
CA HIS A 214 -8.59 20.05 3.49
C HIS A 214 -9.34 18.73 3.75
N ALA A 215 -9.17 17.71 2.90
CA ALA A 215 -9.88 16.43 3.00
C ALA A 215 -9.30 15.54 4.10
N SER A 216 -7.98 15.61 4.33
CA SER A 216 -7.32 14.98 5.47
C SER A 216 -6.13 15.81 5.94
N LYS A 217 -5.69 15.55 7.18
CA LYS A 217 -4.43 16.06 7.74
C LYS A 217 -3.32 15.01 7.72
N ASP A 218 -3.54 13.91 7.01
CA ASP A 218 -2.56 12.83 6.90
C ASP A 218 -1.38 13.31 6.07
N SER A 219 -0.19 13.33 6.68
CA SER A 219 1.07 13.63 6.00
C SER A 219 1.98 12.42 6.12
N PRO A 220 1.99 11.51 5.13
CA PRO A 220 2.81 10.31 5.19
C PRO A 220 4.29 10.70 5.19
N SER A 221 5.05 10.10 6.11
CA SER A 221 6.51 10.14 6.06
C SER A 221 7.04 9.33 4.88
N ASN A 222 8.28 9.59 4.44
CA ASN A 222 8.91 8.85 3.34
C ASN A 222 8.86 7.33 3.53
N ALA A 223 9.04 6.84 4.76
CA ALA A 223 8.98 5.41 5.09
C ALA A 223 7.59 4.78 4.97
N GLN A 224 6.55 5.56 4.67
CA GLN A 224 5.19 5.09 4.42
C GLN A 224 4.88 4.90 2.94
N TYR A 225 5.72 5.43 2.04
CA TYR A 225 5.55 5.21 0.61
C TYR A 225 6.04 3.80 0.24
N PRO A 226 5.31 3.08 -0.64
CA PRO A 226 5.76 1.77 -1.11
C PRO A 226 7.00 1.94 -2.03
N PRO A 227 7.84 0.90 -2.20
CA PRO A 227 9.05 0.98 -3.04
C PRO A 227 8.81 1.33 -4.51
N THR A 228 7.57 1.20 -4.99
CA THR A 228 7.15 1.59 -6.35
C THR A 228 6.69 3.04 -6.44
N PHE A 229 6.77 3.81 -5.35
CA PHE A 229 6.27 5.18 -5.31
C PHE A 229 7.37 6.11 -4.81
N LEU A 230 7.75 7.08 -5.64
CA LEU A 230 8.76 8.07 -5.30
C LEU A 230 8.18 9.02 -4.24
N PRO A 231 8.79 9.12 -3.06
CA PRO A 231 8.33 10.05 -2.04
C PRO A 231 8.59 11.49 -2.50
N PRO A 232 7.82 12.48 -2.03
CA PRO A 232 7.97 13.88 -2.42
C PRO A 232 9.39 14.45 -2.24
N SER A 233 10.18 13.91 -1.31
CA SER A 233 11.57 14.34 -1.10
C SER A 233 12.54 13.89 -2.19
N GLU A 234 12.17 12.88 -2.97
CA GLU A 234 12.98 12.33 -4.07
C GLU A 234 12.54 12.85 -5.44
N VAL A 235 11.43 13.60 -5.49
CA VAL A 235 10.97 14.29 -6.68
C VAL A 235 11.69 15.63 -6.76
N ASN A 236 12.51 15.80 -7.77
CA ASN A 236 13.23 17.02 -8.05
C ASN A 236 12.27 18.02 -8.72
N THR A 237 11.75 18.95 -7.92
CA THR A 237 10.91 20.05 -8.43
C THR A 237 11.72 21.17 -9.07
N SER A 238 12.99 20.93 -9.43
CA SER A 238 13.88 21.94 -10.01
C SER A 238 13.33 22.41 -11.36
N GLU A 239 12.78 23.62 -11.37
CA GLU A 239 12.41 24.33 -12.61
C GLU A 239 13.63 24.49 -13.53
N ALA A 240 14.84 24.63 -12.96
CA ALA A 240 16.08 24.75 -13.71
C ALA A 240 16.44 23.51 -14.54
N LEU A 241 16.05 22.29 -14.12
CA LEU A 241 16.25 21.07 -14.92
C LEU A 241 15.30 21.05 -16.12
N CYS A 242 14.03 21.40 -15.92
CA CYS A 242 13.06 21.58 -17.01
C CYS A 242 13.51 22.66 -18.01
N GLU A 243 13.93 23.82 -17.51
CA GLU A 243 14.40 24.94 -18.33
C GLU A 243 15.67 24.58 -19.13
N SER A 244 16.56 23.77 -18.55
CA SER A 244 17.76 23.30 -19.25
C SER A 244 17.44 22.36 -20.43
N THR A 245 16.32 21.63 -20.37
CA THR A 245 15.86 20.80 -21.48
C THR A 245 15.11 21.58 -22.55
N ASP A 246 14.41 22.67 -22.20
CA ASP A 246 13.75 23.54 -23.19
C ASP A 246 14.77 24.14 -24.18
N ALA A 247 15.98 24.44 -23.72
CA ALA A 247 17.09 24.86 -24.58
C ALA A 247 17.46 23.79 -25.63
N ASN A 248 17.33 22.50 -25.31
CA ASN A 248 17.64 21.38 -26.20
C ASN A 248 16.53 21.08 -27.23
N VAL A 249 15.33 21.62 -27.04
CA VAL A 249 14.18 21.46 -27.96
C VAL A 249 13.93 22.75 -28.77
N SER A 250 14.66 23.83 -28.47
CA SER A 250 14.55 25.09 -29.20
C SER A 250 14.86 24.90 -30.70
N GLY A 251 13.85 25.13 -31.55
CA GLY A 251 13.94 24.98 -33.00
C GLY A 251 13.46 23.64 -33.58
N ILE A 252 13.00 22.69 -32.75
CA ILE A 252 12.38 21.45 -33.22
C ILE A 252 10.86 21.65 -33.29
N GLU A 253 10.34 21.93 -34.50
CA GLU A 253 8.90 21.82 -34.77
C GLU A 253 8.56 20.35 -35.01
N ASP A 254 8.25 19.62 -33.94
CA ASP A 254 7.74 18.26 -34.05
C ASP A 254 6.24 18.30 -34.43
N PRO A 255 5.84 17.81 -35.62
CA PRO A 255 4.44 17.75 -36.02
C PRO A 255 3.59 16.92 -35.06
N CYS A 256 4.20 15.94 -34.38
CA CYS A 256 3.52 15.13 -33.37
C CYS A 256 3.21 15.96 -32.11
N ALA A 257 4.17 16.69 -31.57
CA ALA A 257 3.95 17.64 -30.46
C ALA A 257 2.93 18.75 -30.79
N LEU A 258 2.92 19.23 -32.04
CA LEU A 258 1.94 20.23 -32.50
C LEU A 258 0.53 19.66 -32.67
N ALA A 259 0.42 18.38 -33.09
CA ALA A 259 -0.86 17.69 -33.29
C ALA A 259 -1.43 17.06 -32.00
N HIS A 260 -0.55 16.69 -31.06
CA HIS A 260 -0.88 16.06 -29.79
C HIS A 260 -0.46 16.95 -28.63
N LYS A 261 -1.16 18.08 -28.47
CA LYS A 261 -1.11 18.82 -27.19
C LYS A 261 -1.78 17.97 -26.12
N ALA A 262 -1.11 17.78 -24.98
CA ALA A 262 -1.75 17.22 -23.80
C ALA A 262 -3.02 18.04 -23.51
N ALA A 263 -4.14 17.35 -23.29
CA ALA A 263 -5.45 18.02 -23.18
C ALA A 263 -5.53 19.04 -22.03
N ASP A 264 -4.58 19.02 -21.10
CA ASP A 264 -4.60 19.74 -19.84
C ASP A 264 -3.40 20.68 -19.60
N ASP A 265 -2.68 21.08 -20.65
CA ASP A 265 -1.53 22.00 -20.58
C ASP A 265 -1.84 23.40 -19.99
N ALA A 266 -3.13 23.75 -19.86
CA ALA A 266 -3.58 25.01 -19.26
C ALA A 266 -3.73 24.95 -17.72
N ARG A 267 -3.60 23.78 -17.10
CA ARG A 267 -3.84 23.60 -15.66
C ARG A 267 -2.60 23.93 -14.86
N ASN A 268 -2.71 24.90 -13.95
CA ASN A 268 -1.59 25.38 -13.14
C ASN A 268 -1.96 25.47 -11.66
N ALA A 269 -1.07 26.05 -10.85
CA ALA A 269 -1.26 26.23 -9.42
C ALA A 269 -2.59 26.92 -9.04
N THR A 270 -3.16 27.76 -9.91
CA THR A 270 -4.47 28.40 -9.69
C THR A 270 -5.64 27.44 -9.89
N THR A 271 -5.55 26.53 -10.87
CA THR A 271 -6.51 25.42 -11.05
C THR A 271 -6.51 24.48 -9.83
N TRP A 272 -5.32 24.29 -9.23
CA TRP A 272 -5.08 23.33 -8.17
C TRP A 272 -4.87 23.95 -6.79
N GLN A 273 -5.34 25.18 -6.57
CA GLN A 273 -5.04 25.96 -5.35
C GLN A 273 -5.40 25.21 -4.05
N LYS A 274 -6.45 24.39 -4.08
CA LYS A 274 -6.95 23.62 -2.93
C LYS A 274 -6.37 22.20 -2.82
N CYS A 275 -5.52 21.80 -3.76
CA CYS A 275 -4.90 20.47 -3.78
C CYS A 275 -3.46 20.58 -3.30
N ASP A 276 -3.04 19.65 -2.45
CA ASP A 276 -1.64 19.40 -2.13
C ASP A 276 -1.05 18.37 -3.09
N ASP A 277 -1.85 17.41 -3.60
CA ASP A 277 -1.50 16.60 -4.77
C ASP A 277 -2.49 16.84 -5.92
N SER A 278 -1.98 17.25 -7.08
CA SER A 278 -2.81 17.61 -8.25
C SER A 278 -3.06 16.47 -9.23
N GLY A 279 -2.33 15.37 -9.10
CA GLY A 279 -2.44 14.21 -9.96
C GLY A 279 -1.50 13.09 -9.53
N LEU A 280 -1.59 11.96 -10.21
CA LEU A 280 -0.66 10.83 -10.10
C LEU A 280 0.05 10.66 -11.44
N PHE A 281 1.36 10.53 -11.43
CA PHE A 281 2.16 10.22 -12.61
C PHE A 281 2.74 8.82 -12.48
N ALA A 282 2.78 8.06 -13.58
CA ALA A 282 3.23 6.68 -13.55
C ALA A 282 4.05 6.33 -14.80
N GLY A 283 5.05 5.47 -14.61
CA GLY A 283 5.79 4.82 -15.70
C GLY A 283 5.48 3.32 -15.75
N SER A 284 5.25 2.77 -16.93
CA SER A 284 5.07 1.34 -17.19
C SER A 284 6.03 0.87 -18.29
N CYS A 285 6.43 -0.40 -18.25
CA CYS A 285 7.18 -0.99 -19.37
C CYS A 285 6.24 -1.34 -20.54
N ARG A 286 6.80 -1.66 -21.71
CA ARG A 286 6.05 -2.15 -22.91
C ARG A 286 5.17 -3.40 -22.73
N HIS A 287 5.18 -4.02 -21.55
CA HIS A 287 4.31 -5.15 -21.20
C HIS A 287 3.25 -4.74 -20.17
N ASP A 288 2.95 -3.45 -20.06
CA ASP A 288 1.95 -2.86 -19.17
C ASP A 288 2.18 -3.15 -17.67
N ILE A 289 3.44 -3.42 -17.30
CA ILE A 289 3.83 -3.60 -15.89
C ILE A 289 4.20 -2.22 -15.32
N PRO A 290 3.49 -1.75 -14.26
CA PRO A 290 3.86 -0.51 -13.59
C PRO A 290 5.22 -0.61 -12.92
N LEU A 291 6.04 0.44 -13.09
CA LEU A 291 7.41 0.49 -12.62
C LEU A 291 7.55 1.41 -11.40
N LEU A 292 7.17 2.67 -11.58
CA LEU A 292 7.25 3.75 -10.60
C LEU A 292 6.03 4.67 -10.71
N TYR A 293 5.66 5.23 -9.58
CA TYR A 293 4.60 6.20 -9.40
C TYR A 293 5.14 7.42 -8.67
N THR A 294 4.53 8.58 -8.87
CA THR A 294 4.80 9.77 -8.07
C THR A 294 3.62 10.73 -8.10
N ASN A 295 3.48 11.54 -7.05
CA ASN A 295 2.48 12.60 -7.03
C ASN A 295 2.91 13.77 -7.93
N VAL A 296 1.95 14.34 -8.64
CA VAL A 296 2.15 15.60 -9.38
C VAL A 296 1.78 16.77 -8.49
N TYR A 297 2.72 17.69 -8.27
CA TYR A 297 2.51 18.89 -7.46
C TYR A 297 2.30 20.14 -8.32
N LYS A 298 1.05 20.57 -8.49
CA LYS A 298 0.59 21.88 -9.01
C LYS A 298 1.22 22.38 -10.32
N SER A 299 1.96 21.54 -11.01
CA SER A 299 2.80 21.88 -12.16
C SER A 299 2.26 21.34 -13.48
N GLY A 300 1.30 20.41 -13.46
CA GLY A 300 0.89 19.67 -14.67
C GLY A 300 1.94 18.61 -15.05
N GLU A 301 2.00 18.21 -16.32
CA GLU A 301 2.95 17.21 -16.85
C GLU A 301 4.31 17.84 -17.14
N LYS A 302 4.94 18.51 -16.17
CA LYS A 302 6.28 19.09 -16.41
C LYS A 302 7.33 17.99 -16.56
N ILE A 303 8.29 18.24 -17.46
CA ILE A 303 9.42 17.37 -17.81
C ILE A 303 10.23 16.89 -16.58
N GLY A 304 10.23 17.64 -15.47
CA GLY A 304 10.93 17.26 -14.24
C GLY A 304 10.45 15.92 -13.66
N VAL A 305 9.15 15.64 -13.71
CA VAL A 305 8.60 14.34 -13.25
C VAL A 305 9.05 13.19 -14.16
N LEU A 306 9.12 13.45 -15.47
CA LEU A 306 9.65 12.50 -16.46
C LEU A 306 11.14 12.25 -16.24
N TYR A 307 11.91 13.30 -15.97
CA TYR A 307 13.35 13.24 -15.69
C TYR A 307 13.63 12.44 -14.43
N ASP A 308 12.88 12.66 -13.34
CA ASP A 308 13.11 11.94 -12.07
C ASP A 308 12.82 10.46 -12.19
N ILE A 309 11.69 10.09 -12.82
CA ILE A 309 11.38 8.69 -13.10
C ILE A 309 12.46 8.11 -14.02
N GLY A 310 12.86 8.85 -15.06
CA GLY A 310 13.94 8.47 -15.98
C GLY A 310 15.28 8.21 -15.27
N CYS A 311 15.74 9.13 -14.43
CA CYS A 311 17.01 9.03 -13.69
C CYS A 311 16.98 7.91 -12.64
N GLN A 312 15.86 7.73 -11.94
CA GLN A 312 15.69 6.60 -11.02
C GLN A 312 15.71 5.27 -11.77
N LEU A 313 15.10 5.21 -12.95
CA LEU A 313 15.17 4.03 -13.81
C LEU A 313 16.59 3.82 -14.34
N GLU A 314 17.26 4.85 -14.82
CA GLU A 314 18.60 4.77 -15.44
C GLU A 314 19.66 4.32 -14.43
N THR A 315 19.71 4.94 -13.24
CA THR A 315 20.62 4.54 -12.15
C THR A 315 20.42 3.10 -11.67
N HIS A 316 19.27 2.48 -12.00
CA HIS A 316 18.96 1.10 -11.62
C HIS A 316 18.96 0.11 -12.78
N ILE A 317 19.05 0.59 -14.03
CA ILE A 317 19.02 -0.22 -15.26
C ILE A 317 20.41 -0.27 -15.94
N GLN A 318 21.36 0.60 -15.57
CA GLN A 318 22.75 0.49 -16.06
C GLN A 318 23.31 -0.92 -15.76
N LYS A 319 23.81 -1.55 -16.84
CA LYS A 319 24.36 -2.91 -16.84
C LYS A 319 25.74 -2.97 -16.19
#